data_AF-W4MG70-F1
#
_entry.id   AF-W4MG70-F1
#
_cell.length_a   1.000
_cell.length_b   1.000
_cell.length_c   1.000
_cell.angle_alpha   90.00
_cell.angle_beta   90.00
_cell.angle_gamma   90.00
#
_symmetry.space_group_name_H-M   'P 1'
#
loop_
_entity.id
_entity.type
_entity.pdbx_description
1 polymer ?
#
loop_
_entity_poly.entity_id
_entity_poly.type
_entity_poly.pdbx_seq_one_letter_code
_entity_poly.pdbx_strand_id
1 'polypeptide(L)'
;MVGVGTKLLEDFSKQLQIDDPEERRMISGVTWDQYEALLEDFEDRPGYRIAFLDGMLEIMSPSRRHEISSENIGRLLEVYFEEMRIRFWGLGSTTFRRAERAGGAEADKSYNLGTEKEFPDLVIEVIVTSGGG
;
A
#
# COMPACT_ATOMS: atom_id res chain seq x y z
N MET A 1 22.83 -32.85 -17.97
CA MET A 1 23.59 -31.60 -18.06
C MET A 1 22.59 -30.44 -18.10
N VAL A 2 21.92 -30.18 -16.98
CA VAL A 2 20.85 -29.18 -16.82
C VAL A 2 21.38 -28.20 -15.77
N GLY A 3 21.71 -26.97 -16.13
CA GLY A 3 22.30 -26.05 -15.14
C GLY A 3 22.65 -24.63 -15.61
N VAL A 4 22.51 -24.32 -16.90
CA VAL A 4 22.80 -22.97 -17.40
C VAL A 4 21.54 -22.08 -17.43
N GLY A 5 20.36 -22.66 -17.72
CA GLY A 5 19.10 -21.89 -17.82
C GLY A 5 18.50 -21.45 -16.49
N THR A 6 18.65 -22.23 -15.42
CA THR A 6 18.14 -21.90 -14.07
C THR A 6 18.94 -20.78 -13.41
N LYS A 7 20.26 -20.78 -13.58
CA LYS A 7 21.13 -19.76 -13.00
C LYS A 7 20.88 -18.37 -13.61
N LEU A 8 20.62 -18.30 -14.93
CA LEU A 8 20.27 -17.05 -15.59
C LEU A 8 18.93 -16.49 -15.07
N LEU A 9 17.92 -17.34 -14.87
CA LEU A 9 16.62 -16.92 -14.32
C LEU A 9 16.72 -16.53 -12.83
N GLU A 10 17.56 -17.20 -12.05
CA GLU A 10 17.84 -16.84 -10.66
C GLU A 10 18.61 -15.52 -10.55
N ASP A 11 19.58 -15.29 -11.44
CA ASP A 11 20.37 -14.06 -11.51
C ASP A 11 19.52 -12.88 -12.00
N PHE A 12 18.64 -13.09 -12.99
CA PHE A 12 17.63 -12.09 -13.41
C PHE A 12 16.61 -11.82 -12.31
N SER A 13 16.15 -12.84 -11.58
CA SER A 13 15.23 -12.68 -10.44
C SER A 13 15.88 -11.92 -9.29
N LYS A 14 17.17 -12.16 -9.02
CA LYS A 14 17.96 -11.38 -8.05
C LYS A 14 18.19 -9.94 -8.52
N GLN A 15 18.48 -9.71 -9.79
CA GLN A 15 18.61 -8.35 -10.33
C GLN A 15 17.29 -7.57 -10.28
N LEU A 16 16.16 -8.22 -10.57
CA LEU A 16 14.81 -7.63 -10.41
C LEU A 16 14.42 -7.38 -8.95
N GLN A 17 15.16 -7.91 -7.96
CA GLN A 17 14.94 -7.66 -6.53
C GLN A 17 15.83 -6.54 -5.96
N ILE A 18 16.87 -6.10 -6.69
CA ILE A 18 17.88 -5.16 -6.18
C ILE A 18 17.60 -3.71 -6.64
N ASP A 19 16.95 -3.51 -7.78
CA ASP A 19 16.75 -2.17 -8.39
C ASP A 19 15.27 -1.69 -8.42
N ASP A 20 14.48 -2.03 -7.40
CA ASP A 20 13.08 -1.60 -7.31
C ASP A 20 12.90 -0.61 -6.15
N PRO A 21 13.34 0.66 -6.34
CA PRO A 21 13.31 1.66 -5.29
C PRO A 21 11.87 2.04 -4.97
N GLU A 22 11.53 1.96 -3.70
CA GLU A 22 10.37 2.67 -3.18
C GLU A 22 10.68 4.17 -3.19
N GLU A 23 9.87 4.96 -3.87
CA GLU A 23 9.98 6.42 -3.87
C GLU A 23 8.89 7.04 -3.00
N ARG A 24 9.29 7.95 -2.11
CA ARG A 24 8.38 8.79 -1.31
C ARG A 24 8.75 10.26 -1.47
N ARG A 25 7.74 11.09 -1.66
CA ARG A 25 7.87 12.55 -1.74
C ARG A 25 6.92 13.19 -0.75
N MET A 26 7.48 14.03 0.12
CA MET A 26 6.73 14.82 1.10
C MET A 26 6.64 16.26 0.63
N ILE A 27 5.44 16.82 0.62
CA ILE A 27 5.15 18.20 0.22
C ILE A 27 4.36 18.85 1.35
N SER A 28 4.78 20.02 1.81
CA SER A 28 4.13 20.76 2.89
C SER A 28 3.40 22.00 2.37
N GLY A 29 2.40 22.46 3.11
CA GLY A 29 1.60 23.64 2.76
C GLY A 29 0.52 23.36 1.72
N VAL A 30 0.14 22.10 1.54
CA VAL A 30 -0.94 21.69 0.61
C VAL A 30 -2.28 21.92 1.30
N THR A 31 -3.22 22.60 0.66
CA THR A 31 -4.57 22.76 1.22
C THR A 31 -5.42 21.51 0.98
N TRP A 32 -6.51 21.36 1.74
CA TRP A 32 -7.47 20.27 1.52
C TRP A 32 -8.02 20.26 0.09
N ASP A 33 -8.43 21.42 -0.43
CA ASP A 33 -8.95 21.54 -1.80
C ASP A 33 -7.90 21.16 -2.86
N GLN A 34 -6.62 21.48 -2.63
CA GLN A 34 -5.53 21.07 -3.51
C GLN A 34 -5.29 19.56 -3.48
N TYR A 35 -5.43 18.94 -2.31
CA TYR A 35 -5.37 17.50 -2.15
C TYR A 35 -6.52 16.80 -2.88
N GLU A 36 -7.76 17.27 -2.73
CA GLU A 36 -8.91 16.68 -3.43
C GLU A 36 -8.78 16.80 -4.95
N ALA A 37 -8.38 17.97 -5.46
CA ALA A 37 -8.12 18.14 -6.89
C ALA A 37 -7.00 17.21 -7.41
N LEU A 38 -5.96 16.98 -6.60
CA LEU A 38 -4.89 16.06 -6.97
C LEU A 38 -5.37 14.61 -7.02
N LEU A 39 -6.26 14.19 -6.10
CA LEU A 39 -6.82 12.85 -6.14
C LEU A 39 -7.62 12.59 -7.42
N GLU A 40 -8.45 13.55 -7.85
CA GLU A 40 -9.21 13.46 -9.11
C GLU A 40 -8.28 13.28 -10.32
N ASP A 41 -7.15 14.00 -10.36
CA ASP A 41 -6.15 13.88 -11.42
C ASP A 41 -5.40 12.52 -11.42
N PHE A 42 -5.39 11.82 -10.28
CA PHE A 42 -4.64 10.59 -10.06
C PHE A 42 -5.52 9.32 -10.03
N GLU A 43 -6.85 9.42 -10.01
CA GLU A 43 -7.75 8.27 -10.11
C GLU A 43 -7.43 7.36 -11.31
N ASP A 44 -6.95 7.95 -12.42
CA ASP A 44 -6.59 7.23 -13.65
C ASP A 44 -5.11 6.80 -13.73
N ARG A 45 -4.30 7.03 -12.69
CA ARG A 45 -2.85 6.76 -12.68
C ARG A 45 -2.49 5.60 -11.75
N PRO A 46 -2.58 4.34 -12.22
CA PRO A 46 -2.18 3.19 -11.41
C PRO A 46 -0.69 3.27 -11.07
N GLY A 47 -0.35 3.09 -9.79
CA GLY A 47 1.03 2.95 -9.33
C GLY A 47 1.54 4.05 -8.39
N TYR A 48 0.74 5.07 -8.08
CA TYR A 48 1.03 6.02 -7.01
C TYR A 48 -0.03 5.95 -5.93
N ARG A 49 0.40 6.06 -4.67
CA ARG A 49 -0.47 6.23 -3.50
C ARG A 49 -0.31 7.63 -2.96
N ILE A 50 -1.43 8.26 -2.62
CA ILE A 50 -1.44 9.63 -2.11
C ILE A 50 -2.02 9.64 -0.70
N ALA A 51 -1.23 10.14 0.25
CA ALA A 51 -1.69 10.41 1.61
C ALA A 51 -1.60 11.91 1.92
N PHE A 52 -2.50 12.37 2.77
CA PHE A 52 -2.60 13.75 3.21
C PHE A 52 -2.90 13.78 4.71
N LEU A 53 -2.17 14.60 5.45
CA LEU A 53 -2.44 14.86 6.85
C LEU A 53 -2.03 16.30 7.21
N ASP A 54 -3.00 17.11 7.61
CA ASP A 54 -2.80 18.46 8.17
C ASP A 54 -1.81 19.32 7.37
N GLY A 55 -2.04 19.41 6.06
CA GLY A 55 -1.23 20.21 5.15
C GLY A 55 0.06 19.56 4.65
N MET A 56 0.30 18.31 5.05
CA MET A 56 1.38 17.47 4.54
C MET A 56 0.83 16.43 3.57
N LEU A 57 1.33 16.45 2.34
CA LEU A 57 1.02 15.49 1.29
C LEU A 57 2.20 14.53 1.11
N GLU A 58 1.94 13.24 1.15
CA GLU A 58 2.85 12.17 0.76
C GLU A 58 2.41 11.59 -0.58
N ILE A 59 3.32 11.54 -1.55
CA ILE A 59 3.15 10.77 -2.78
C ILE A 59 4.16 9.64 -2.75
N MET A 60 3.66 8.42 -2.86
CA MET A 60 4.44 7.20 -2.77
C MET A 60 4.30 6.38 -4.05
N SER A 61 5.41 5.87 -4.58
CA SER A 61 5.43 4.80 -5.56
C SER A 61 5.86 3.51 -4.85
N PRO A 62 4.93 2.61 -4.50
CA PRO A 62 5.27 1.36 -3.84
C PRO A 62 6.15 0.51 -4.75
N SER A 63 7.22 -0.05 -4.18
CA SER A 63 8.04 -1.05 -4.86
C SER A 63 7.25 -2.35 -5.04
N ARG A 64 7.57 -3.15 -6.04
CA ARG A 64 7.11 -4.55 -6.16
C ARG A 64 7.40 -5.33 -4.88
N ARG A 65 8.53 -5.11 -4.20
CA ARG A 65 8.80 -5.73 -2.89
C ARG A 65 7.74 -5.36 -1.86
N HIS A 66 7.39 -4.07 -1.78
CA HIS A 66 6.34 -3.57 -0.91
C HIS A 66 5.01 -4.27 -1.22
N GLU A 67 4.59 -4.26 -2.49
CA GLU A 67 3.34 -4.88 -2.93
C GLU A 67 3.27 -6.38 -2.59
N ILE A 68 4.36 -7.12 -2.82
CA ILE A 68 4.44 -8.54 -2.47
C ILE A 68 4.32 -8.75 -0.95
N SER A 69 4.97 -7.90 -0.16
CA SER A 69 4.89 -7.99 1.31
C SER A 69 3.48 -7.70 1.80
N SER A 70 2.84 -6.63 1.32
CA SER A 70 1.46 -6.26 1.65
C SER A 70 0.48 -7.38 1.30
N GLU A 71 0.62 -7.97 0.12
CA GLU A 71 -0.22 -9.08 -0.34
C GLU A 71 -0.06 -10.34 0.53
N ASN A 72 1.18 -10.72 0.86
CA ASN A 72 1.42 -11.90 1.70
C ASN A 72 0.91 -11.71 3.14
N ILE A 73 1.03 -10.51 3.71
CA ILE A 73 0.48 -10.19 5.03
C ILE A 73 -1.05 -10.25 4.99
N GLY A 74 -1.67 -9.68 3.96
CA GLY A 74 -3.12 -9.75 3.76
C GLY A 74 -3.61 -11.20 3.71
N ARG A 75 -3.00 -12.03 2.86
CA ARG A 75 -3.37 -13.45 2.74
C ARG A 75 -3.23 -14.22 4.06
N LEU A 76 -2.17 -13.96 4.83
CA LEU A 76 -1.98 -14.60 6.13
C LEU A 76 -3.14 -14.28 7.09
N LEU A 77 -3.57 -13.02 7.11
CA LEU A 77 -4.66 -12.58 7.98
C LEU A 77 -6.01 -13.09 7.52
N GLU A 78 -6.25 -13.13 6.21
CA GLU A 78 -7.48 -13.69 5.64
C GLU A 78 -7.63 -15.17 6.03
N VAL A 79 -6.56 -15.97 5.87
CA VAL A 79 -6.54 -17.36 6.35
C VAL A 79 -6.82 -17.44 7.85
N TYR A 80 -6.22 -16.54 8.65
CA TYR A 80 -6.48 -16.50 10.08
C TYR A 80 -7.95 -16.17 10.41
N PHE A 81 -8.55 -15.20 9.71
CA PHE A 81 -9.96 -14.84 9.91
C PHE A 81 -10.89 -16.00 9.55
N GLU A 82 -10.60 -16.72 8.46
CA GLU A 82 -11.34 -17.91 8.05
C GLU A 82 -11.28 -19.01 9.11
N GLU A 83 -10.09 -19.36 9.59
CA GLU A 83 -9.88 -20.39 10.61
C GLU A 83 -10.59 -20.04 11.93
N MET A 84 -10.55 -18.76 12.31
CA MET A 84 -11.21 -18.24 13.51
C MET A 84 -12.71 -17.97 13.32
N ARG A 85 -13.26 -18.21 12.12
CA ARG A 85 -14.66 -17.89 11.75
C ARG A 85 -15.04 -16.44 12.00
N ILE A 86 -14.08 -15.53 11.83
CA ILE A 86 -14.30 -14.09 11.87
C ILE A 86 -14.82 -13.69 10.49
N ARG A 87 -16.03 -13.14 10.41
CA ARG A 87 -16.52 -12.59 9.15
C ARG A 87 -15.73 -11.32 8.82
N PHE A 88 -15.24 -11.19 7.59
CA PHE A 88 -14.45 -10.03 7.17
C PHE A 88 -14.76 -9.61 5.73
N TRP A 89 -14.44 -8.35 5.42
CA TRP A 89 -14.47 -7.79 4.07
C TRP A 89 -13.18 -7.02 3.84
N GLY A 90 -12.41 -7.40 2.82
CA GLY A 90 -11.24 -6.65 2.39
C GLY A 90 -11.67 -5.42 1.59
N LEU A 91 -11.22 -4.24 2.00
CA LEU A 91 -11.53 -2.97 1.33
C LEU A 91 -10.45 -2.55 0.32
N GLY A 92 -9.39 -3.34 0.15
CA GLY A 92 -8.32 -3.08 -0.81
C GLY A 92 -7.62 -1.73 -0.58
N SER A 93 -7.13 -1.14 -1.67
CA SER A 93 -6.51 0.18 -1.73
C SER A 93 -7.51 1.34 -1.68
N THR A 94 -8.61 1.19 -0.92
CA THR A 94 -9.58 2.27 -0.77
C THR A 94 -8.93 3.44 -0.04
N THR A 95 -8.96 4.62 -0.65
CA THR A 95 -8.55 5.88 -0.01
C THR A 95 -9.61 6.27 1.03
N PHE A 96 -9.27 6.18 2.31
CA PHE A 96 -10.16 6.63 3.38
C PHE A 96 -9.93 8.10 3.65
N ARG A 97 -10.98 8.91 3.49
CA ARG A 97 -10.92 10.38 3.61
C ARG A 97 -11.76 10.88 4.78
N ARG A 98 -11.24 11.85 5.52
CA ARG A 98 -11.96 12.59 6.57
C ARG A 98 -11.56 14.06 6.54
N ALA A 99 -12.35 14.87 5.82
CA ALA A 99 -12.17 16.32 5.74
C ALA A 99 -12.14 16.98 7.12
N GLU A 100 -12.99 16.54 8.06
CA GLU A 100 -13.02 17.03 9.45
C GLU A 100 -11.71 16.84 10.21
N ARG A 101 -10.87 15.89 9.77
CA ARG A 101 -9.57 15.60 10.36
C ARG A 101 -8.40 16.04 9.46
N ALA A 102 -8.69 16.74 8.37
CA ALA A 102 -7.71 17.10 7.34
C ALA A 102 -6.82 15.90 6.97
N GLY A 103 -7.42 14.73 6.78
CA GLY A 103 -6.71 13.47 6.62
C GLY A 103 -7.29 12.60 5.51
N GLY A 104 -6.42 12.02 4.70
CA GLY A 104 -6.79 10.98 3.75
C GLY A 104 -5.60 10.09 3.42
N ALA A 105 -5.79 8.78 3.38
CA ALA A 105 -4.70 7.84 3.08
C ALA A 105 -5.23 6.55 2.46
N GLU A 106 -4.39 5.95 1.62
CA GLU A 106 -4.59 4.60 1.08
C GLU A 106 -3.83 3.60 1.92
N ALA A 107 -4.56 2.62 2.47
CA ALA A 107 -3.97 1.53 3.22
C ALA A 107 -3.39 0.45 2.29
N ASP A 108 -2.31 -0.22 2.71
CA ASP A 108 -1.84 -1.45 2.07
C ASP A 108 -2.89 -2.55 2.10
N LYS A 109 -3.47 -2.74 3.29
CA LYS A 109 -4.58 -3.66 3.53
C LYS A 109 -5.51 -3.03 4.55
N SER A 110 -6.81 -3.21 4.32
CA SER A 110 -7.83 -2.74 5.24
C SER A 110 -9.01 -3.71 5.25
N TYR A 111 -9.60 -3.91 6.44
CA TYR A 111 -10.65 -4.88 6.64
C TYR A 111 -11.75 -4.33 7.54
N ASN A 112 -13.01 -4.60 7.18
CA ASN A 112 -14.10 -4.59 8.17
C ASN A 112 -14.23 -5.98 8.80
N LEU A 113 -14.51 -6.03 10.10
CA LEU A 113 -14.72 -7.27 10.84
C LEU A 113 -16.16 -7.32 11.37
N GLY A 114 -16.80 -8.48 11.25
CA GLY A 114 -18.17 -8.75 11.71
C GLY A 114 -19.27 -8.18 10.81
N THR A 115 -19.14 -6.91 10.40
CA THR A 115 -20.10 -6.19 9.55
C THR A 115 -19.41 -5.29 8.54
N GLU A 116 -19.93 -5.20 7.32
CA GLU A 116 -19.49 -4.24 6.30
C GLU A 116 -19.86 -2.80 6.69
N LYS A 117 -18.92 -1.87 6.55
CA LYS A 117 -19.09 -0.46 6.92
C LYS A 117 -18.04 0.42 6.25
N GLU A 118 -18.33 1.72 6.21
CA GLU A 118 -17.51 2.71 5.50
C GLU A 118 -16.04 2.78 5.97
N PHE A 119 -15.78 2.63 7.28
CA PHE A 119 -14.43 2.72 7.83
C PHE A 119 -13.93 1.37 8.34
N PRO A 120 -12.68 0.99 8.03
CA PRO A 120 -12.10 -0.29 8.44
C PRO A 120 -11.98 -0.42 9.95
N ASP A 121 -12.09 -1.65 10.43
CA ASP A 121 -11.73 -2.04 11.80
C ASP A 121 -10.23 -2.26 11.95
N LEU A 122 -9.60 -2.75 10.88
CA LEU A 122 -8.18 -3.06 10.81
C LEU A 122 -7.57 -2.40 9.59
N VAL A 123 -6.47 -1.69 9.80
CA VAL A 123 -5.62 -1.09 8.77
C VAL A 123 -4.21 -1.59 8.97
N ILE A 124 -3.52 -1.89 7.88
CA ILE A 124 -2.15 -2.35 7.86
C ILE A 124 -1.40 -1.43 6.91
N GLU A 125 -0.24 -0.99 7.37
CA GLU A 125 0.75 -0.25 6.58
C GLU A 125 2.06 -1.04 6.60
N VAL A 126 2.63 -1.29 5.43
CA VAL A 126 3.92 -1.94 5.27
C VAL A 126 4.97 -0.86 5.04
N ILE A 127 5.99 -0.85 5.88
CA ILE A 127 7.11 0.09 5.76
C ILE A 127 8.34 -0.70 5.32
N VAL A 128 8.78 -0.48 4.08
CA VAL A 128 10.03 -1.04 3.58
C VAL A 128 11.15 -0.06 3.87
N THR A 129 11.99 -0.38 4.84
CA THR A 129 13.23 0.37 5.06
C THR A 129 14.37 -0.35 4.33
N SER A 130 15.17 0.41 3.58
CA SER A 130 16.52 -0.02 3.26
C SER A 130 17.29 0.06 4.58
N GLY A 131 17.62 -1.09 5.18
CA GLY A 131 18.42 -1.12 6.38
C GLY A 131 19.74 -0.39 6.12
N GLY A 132 19.88 0.82 6.63
CA GLY A 132 21.14 1.53 6.69
C GLY A 132 22.01 0.87 7.75
N GLY A 133 22.95 0.03 7.31
CA GLY A 133 24.07 -0.46 8.09
C GLY A 133 25.36 0.17 7.61
#